data_AF-A0A9E2DRT6-F1
#
_entry.id   AF-A0A9E2DRT6-F1
#
_cell.length_a   1.000
_cell.length_b   1.000
_cell.length_c   1.000
_cell.angle_alpha   90.00
_cell.angle_beta   90.00
_cell.angle_gamma   90.00
#
_symmetry.space_group_name_H-M   'P 1'
#
loop_
_entity.id
_entity.type
_entity.pdbx_description
1 polymer ?
#
loop_
_entity_poly.entity_id
_entity_poly.type
_entity_poly.pdbx_seq_one_letter_code
_entity_poly.pdbx_strand_id
1 'polypeptide(L)'
;MNLNSSFRVFLSAAAVGALLSAPISARAQSLEEALVLAYDNNPTLAAARAELRSVDEQISQALSGWRPTISAQGTLALERSETNTTPYETTHPNNYSLNLTQPLYRGGRTVASTSQADNVIIA
;
A
#
# COMPACT_ATOMS: atom_id res chain seq x y z
N MET A 1 -61.60 -27.71 7.53
CA MET A 1 -61.12 -26.56 8.34
C MET A 1 -59.62 -26.59 8.36
N ASN A 2 -58.94 -25.57 7.82
CA ASN A 2 -57.59 -25.18 8.21
C ASN A 2 -57.28 -23.80 7.59
N LEU A 3 -57.89 -22.77 8.20
CA LEU A 3 -57.82 -21.37 7.77
C LEU A 3 -56.79 -20.56 8.58
N ASN A 4 -55.71 -21.19 9.06
CA ASN A 4 -54.78 -20.59 10.05
C ASN A 4 -53.36 -20.30 9.52
N SER A 5 -53.04 -20.63 8.25
CA SER A 5 -51.69 -20.41 7.68
C SER A 5 -51.49 -18.97 7.20
N SER A 6 -52.49 -18.39 6.53
CA SER A 6 -52.41 -17.06 5.91
C SER A 6 -52.26 -15.94 6.94
N PHE A 7 -52.86 -16.07 8.12
CA PHE A 7 -52.84 -15.05 9.18
C PHE A 7 -51.44 -14.84 9.78
N ARG A 8 -50.63 -15.90 9.86
CA ARG A 8 -49.24 -15.83 10.39
C ARG A 8 -48.28 -15.13 9.43
N VAL A 9 -48.53 -15.25 8.13
CA VAL A 9 -47.76 -14.58 7.07
C VAL A 9 -48.06 -13.08 7.04
N PHE A 10 -49.34 -12.70 7.22
CA PHE A 10 -49.70 -11.28 7.34
C PHE A 10 -49.13 -10.62 8.61
N LEU A 11 -49.10 -11.33 9.74
CA LEU A 11 -48.54 -10.80 11.00
C LEU A 11 -47.02 -10.58 10.93
N SER A 12 -46.30 -11.46 10.22
CA SER A 12 -44.85 -11.33 10.03
C SER A 12 -44.48 -10.24 9.02
N ALA A 13 -45.27 -10.07 7.95
CA ALA A 13 -45.09 -8.96 7.00
C ALA A 13 -45.32 -7.58 7.67
N ALA A 14 -46.30 -7.47 8.57
CA ALA A 14 -46.55 -6.25 9.32
C ALA A 14 -45.41 -5.90 10.30
N ALA A 15 -44.79 -6.91 10.93
CA ALA A 15 -43.65 -6.70 11.82
C ALA A 15 -42.40 -6.19 11.10
N VAL A 16 -42.14 -6.69 9.87
CA VAL A 16 -41.03 -6.20 9.02
C VAL A 16 -41.28 -4.77 8.54
N GLY A 17 -42.52 -4.43 8.17
CA GLY A 17 -42.89 -3.07 7.80
C GLY A 17 -42.75 -2.05 8.94
N ALA A 18 -43.05 -2.46 10.17
CA ALA A 18 -42.90 -1.59 11.35
C ALA A 18 -41.43 -1.31 11.71
N LEU A 19 -40.53 -2.26 11.49
CA LEU A 19 -39.08 -2.08 11.71
C LEU A 19 -38.44 -1.10 10.71
N LEU A 20 -38.98 -1.00 9.49
CA LEU A 20 -38.47 -0.11 8.44
C LEU A 20 -39.01 1.33 8.54
N SER A 21 -40.04 1.57 9.34
CA SER A 21 -40.71 2.88 9.48
C SER A 21 -40.31 3.62 10.76
N ALA A 22 -39.33 3.12 11.52
CA ALA A 22 -38.85 3.82 12.70
C ALA A 22 -38.24 5.18 12.28
N PRO A 23 -38.71 6.31 12.82
CA PRO A 23 -38.17 7.61 12.47
C PRO A 23 -36.71 7.69 12.94
N ILE A 24 -35.79 7.68 11.99
CA ILE A 24 -34.38 7.99 12.25
C ILE A 24 -34.35 9.47 12.62
N SER A 25 -34.19 9.78 13.91
CA SER A 25 -33.95 11.15 14.35
C SER A 25 -32.66 11.65 13.72
N ALA A 26 -32.78 12.48 12.69
CA ALA A 26 -31.67 13.24 12.16
C ALA A 26 -31.20 14.22 13.23
N ARG A 27 -30.14 13.85 13.95
CA ARG A 27 -29.45 14.75 14.88
C ARG A 27 -28.63 15.72 14.02
N ALA A 28 -29.03 16.98 13.98
CA ALA A 28 -28.18 18.03 13.43
C ALA A 28 -26.92 18.11 14.29
N GLN A 29 -25.76 17.84 13.69
CA GLN A 29 -24.47 18.05 14.36
C GLN A 29 -24.29 19.52 14.68
N SER A 30 -23.68 19.82 15.83
CA SER A 30 -23.33 21.20 16.17
C SER A 30 -22.28 21.73 15.18
N LEU A 31 -22.20 23.05 14.99
CA LEU A 31 -21.20 23.67 14.10
C LEU A 31 -19.77 23.24 14.47
N GLU A 32 -19.51 23.03 15.75
CA GLU A 32 -18.23 22.54 16.29
C GLU A 32 -17.95 21.09 15.87
N GLU A 33 -18.95 20.22 15.97
CA GLU A 33 -18.84 18.81 15.58
C GLU A 33 -18.64 18.67 14.05
N ALA A 34 -19.32 19.50 13.26
CA ALA A 34 -19.12 19.58 11.81
C ALA A 34 -17.72 20.09 11.44
N LEU A 35 -17.15 21.04 12.21
CA LEU A 35 -15.81 21.56 11.98
C LEU A 35 -14.73 20.53 12.34
N VAL A 36 -14.89 19.80 13.44
CA VAL A 36 -13.99 18.69 13.83
C VAL A 36 -13.99 17.60 12.76
N LEU A 37 -15.18 17.16 12.32
CA LEU A 37 -15.31 16.18 11.24
C LEU A 37 -14.73 16.67 9.92
N ALA A 38 -14.88 17.96 9.59
CA ALA A 38 -14.29 18.56 8.41
C ALA A 38 -12.76 18.56 8.50
N TYR A 39 -12.16 18.80 9.67
CA TYR A 39 -10.71 18.73 9.84
C TYR A 39 -10.17 17.30 9.78
N ASP A 40 -10.86 16.34 10.41
CA ASP A 40 -10.42 14.94 10.46
C ASP A 40 -10.59 14.24 9.11
N ASN A 41 -11.65 14.55 8.36
CA ASN A 41 -11.96 13.92 7.08
C ASN A 41 -11.62 14.79 5.86
N ASN A 42 -10.88 15.90 6.03
CA ASN A 42 -10.55 16.73 4.87
C ASN A 42 -9.58 15.98 3.93
N PRO A 43 -9.98 15.63 2.69
CA PRO A 43 -9.08 14.98 1.75
C PRO A 43 -7.93 15.92 1.33
N THR A 44 -8.13 17.24 1.35
CA THR A 44 -7.08 18.20 1.00
C THR A 44 -5.98 18.26 2.07
N LEU A 45 -6.36 18.19 3.36
CA LEU A 45 -5.39 18.14 4.45
C LEU A 45 -4.64 16.80 4.48
N ALA A 46 -5.35 15.71 4.21
CA ALA A 46 -4.72 14.39 4.07
C ALA A 46 -3.73 14.34 2.90
N ALA A 47 -4.07 14.97 1.77
CA ALA A 47 -3.20 15.09 0.61
C ALA A 47 -1.93 15.92 0.94
N ALA A 48 -2.09 17.10 1.55
CA ALA A 48 -0.95 17.93 1.96
C ALA A 48 -0.03 17.21 2.97
N ARG A 49 -0.59 16.44 3.91
CA ARG A 49 0.20 15.60 4.83
C ARG A 49 0.91 14.45 4.13
N ALA A 50 0.30 13.86 3.10
CA ALA A 50 0.93 12.83 2.30
C ALA A 50 2.08 13.40 1.45
N GLU A 51 1.93 14.61 0.95
CA GLU A 51 2.97 15.34 0.23
C GLU A 51 4.17 15.62 1.14
N LEU A 52 3.94 16.14 2.36
CA LEU A 52 4.99 16.36 3.34
C LEU A 52 5.75 15.05 3.66
N ARG A 53 5.04 13.95 3.90
CA ARG A 53 5.66 12.63 4.11
C ARG A 53 6.49 12.20 2.90
N SER A 54 6.04 12.48 1.68
CA SER A 54 6.79 12.14 0.47
C SER A 54 8.12 12.89 0.39
N VAL A 55 8.15 14.15 0.85
CA VAL A 55 9.36 14.98 0.91
C VAL A 55 10.29 14.46 2.00
N ASP A 56 9.78 14.16 3.19
CA ASP A 56 10.58 13.61 4.30
C ASP A 56 11.28 12.29 3.92
N GLU A 57 10.61 11.42 3.16
CA GLU A 57 11.19 10.17 2.67
C GLU A 57 12.38 10.37 1.72
N GLN A 58 12.51 11.54 1.07
CA GLN A 58 13.66 11.85 0.22
C GLN A 58 14.95 11.96 1.05
N ILE A 59 14.88 12.46 2.29
CA ILE A 59 16.05 12.48 3.19
C ILE A 59 16.47 11.04 3.52
N SER A 60 15.51 10.20 3.90
CA SER A 60 15.76 8.79 4.23
C SER A 60 16.43 8.06 3.05
N GLN A 61 16.00 8.34 1.83
CA GLN A 61 16.62 7.82 0.61
C GLN A 61 18.04 8.35 0.41
N ALA A 62 18.28 9.65 0.57
CA ALA A 62 19.61 10.23 0.43
C ALA A 62 20.59 9.69 1.49
N LEU A 63 20.14 9.54 2.73
CA LEU A 63 20.92 8.95 3.83
C LEU A 63 21.22 7.46 3.60
N SER A 64 20.31 6.72 2.93
CA SER A 64 20.55 5.31 2.59
C SER A 64 21.78 5.12 1.69
N GLY A 65 22.21 6.15 0.96
CA GLY A 65 23.42 6.12 0.13
C GLY A 65 24.72 5.91 0.91
N TRP A 66 24.70 6.09 2.24
CA TRP A 66 25.80 5.79 3.16
C TRP A 66 25.78 4.36 3.69
N ARG A 67 24.68 3.63 3.48
CA ARG A 67 24.49 2.28 4.00
C ARG A 67 24.94 1.24 2.96
N PRO A 68 25.45 0.08 3.39
CA PRO A 68 25.70 -1.02 2.48
C PRO A 68 24.37 -1.53 1.92
N THR A 69 24.36 -1.88 0.64
CA THR A 69 23.21 -2.51 -0.01
C THR A 69 23.44 -4.01 -0.11
N ILE A 70 22.46 -4.79 0.33
CA ILE A 70 22.47 -6.25 0.21
C ILE A 70 21.36 -6.61 -0.76
N SER A 71 21.68 -7.41 -1.76
CA SER A 71 20.70 -7.88 -2.74
C SER A 71 20.86 -9.38 -2.96
N ALA A 72 19.73 -10.07 -3.08
CA ALA A 72 19.69 -11.50 -3.35
C ALA A 72 19.04 -11.72 -4.72
N GLN A 73 19.63 -12.59 -5.54
CA GLN A 73 19.08 -12.97 -6.83
C GLN A 73 19.11 -14.48 -6.98
N GLY A 74 17.98 -15.05 -7.40
CA GLY A 74 17.86 -16.46 -7.78
C GLY A 74 17.39 -16.56 -9.23
N THR A 75 17.95 -17.49 -9.99
CA THR A 75 17.58 -17.76 -11.37
C THR A 75 17.39 -19.26 -11.54
N LEU A 76 16.23 -19.65 -12.04
CA LEU A 76 15.93 -21.02 -12.45
C LEU A 76 15.80 -20.98 -13.97
N ALA A 77 16.58 -21.81 -14.67
CA ALA A 77 16.54 -21.87 -16.11
C ALA A 77 16.52 -23.33 -16.59
N LEU A 78 15.94 -23.50 -17.78
CA LEU A 78 15.85 -24.78 -18.49
C LEU A 78 16.50 -24.56 -19.84
N GLU A 79 17.58 -25.27 -20.09
CA GLU A 79 18.33 -25.19 -21.33
C GLU A 79 18.29 -26.55 -22.02
N ARG A 80 17.84 -26.56 -23.27
CA ARG A 80 17.89 -27.76 -24.11
C ARG A 80 18.84 -27.46 -25.25
N SER A 81 19.95 -28.18 -25.31
CA SER A 81 20.94 -28.06 -26.36
C SER A 81 20.88 -29.29 -27.29
N GLU A 82 20.84 -29.03 -28.59
CA GLU A 82 20.92 -30.04 -29.63
C GLU A 82 22.18 -29.76 -30.46
N THR A 83 23.11 -30.70 -30.48
CA THR A 83 24.34 -30.61 -31.26
C THR A 83 24.42 -31.85 -32.16
N ASN A 84 24.91 -31.70 -33.40
CA ASN A 84 25.00 -32.79 -34.39
C ASN A 84 25.80 -34.03 -33.92
N THR A 85 26.52 -33.93 -32.80
CA THR A 85 27.41 -34.96 -32.26
C THR A 85 26.93 -35.57 -30.94
N THR A 86 25.89 -35.04 -30.28
CA THR A 86 25.38 -35.56 -29.00
C THR A 86 23.85 -35.62 -28.98
N PRO A 87 23.23 -36.73 -28.54
CA PRO A 87 21.78 -36.80 -28.37
C PRO A 87 21.33 -35.87 -27.23
N TYR A 88 20.16 -35.25 -27.41
CA TYR A 88 19.50 -34.26 -26.56
C TYR A 88 20.06 -34.12 -25.13
N GLU A 89 20.67 -32.98 -24.83
CA GLU A 89 21.11 -32.63 -23.49
C GLU A 89 20.15 -31.57 -22.91
N THR A 90 19.51 -31.91 -21.79
CA THR A 90 18.63 -30.97 -21.07
C THR A 90 19.29 -30.60 -19.75
N THR A 91 19.75 -29.36 -19.65
CA THR A 91 20.44 -28.81 -18.49
C THR A 91 19.48 -27.91 -17.72
N HIS A 92 19.53 -27.99 -16.39
CA HIS A 92 18.68 -27.20 -15.50
C HIS A 92 19.57 -26.27 -14.66
N PRO A 93 20.13 -25.19 -15.24
CA PRO A 93 20.98 -24.28 -14.48
C PRO A 93 20.15 -23.52 -13.45
N ASN A 94 20.44 -23.78 -12.18
CA ASN A 94 19.90 -23.05 -11.05
C ASN A 94 21.02 -22.22 -10.42
N ASN A 95 20.86 -20.90 -10.41
CA ASN A 95 21.84 -19.97 -9.87
C ASN A 95 21.24 -19.20 -8.72
N TYR A 96 21.99 -19.10 -7.62
CA TYR A 96 21.64 -18.24 -6.48
C TYR A 96 22.85 -17.36 -6.16
N SER A 97 22.62 -16.07 -6.01
CA SER A 97 23.67 -15.09 -5.73
C SER A 97 23.22 -14.11 -4.66
N LEU A 98 24.17 -13.74 -3.79
CA LEU A 98 24.01 -12.71 -2.77
C LEU A 98 25.09 -11.67 -3.03
N ASN A 99 24.69 -10.42 -3.26
CA ASN A 99 25.58 -9.33 -3.59
C ASN A 99 25.52 -8.27 -2.47
N LEU A 100 26.64 -8.05 -1.79
CA LEU A 100 26.82 -6.99 -0.81
C LEU A 100 27.68 -5.88 -1.42
N THR A 101 27.12 -4.69 -1.55
CA THR A 101 27.80 -3.52 -2.13
C THR A 101 27.91 -2.43 -1.06
N GLN A 102 29.14 -2.12 -0.65
CA GLN A 102 29.41 -1.00 0.26
C GLN A 102 30.26 0.05 -0.46
N PRO A 103 29.74 1.26 -0.68
CA PRO A 103 30.54 2.34 -1.23
C PRO A 103 31.55 2.84 -0.19
N LEU A 104 32.86 2.68 -0.46
CA LEU A 104 33.93 3.22 0.39
C LEU A 104 34.14 4.72 0.17
N TYR A 105 34.06 5.16 -1.09
CA TYR A 105 34.18 6.57 -1.47
C TYR A 105 33.45 6.82 -2.80
N ARG A 106 32.61 7.86 -2.83
CA ARG A 106 31.79 8.22 -4.01
C ARG A 106 32.07 9.64 -4.52
N GLY A 107 33.27 10.18 -4.27
CA GLY A 107 33.65 11.50 -4.78
C GLY A 107 32.73 12.64 -4.31
N GLY A 108 32.22 12.57 -3.07
CA GLY A 108 31.28 13.56 -2.53
C GLY A 108 29.83 13.45 -2.99
N ARG A 109 29.49 12.52 -3.91
CA ARG A 109 28.12 12.35 -4.43
C ARG A 109 27.09 12.09 -3.33
N THR A 110 27.42 11.28 -2.33
CA THR A 110 26.50 10.99 -1.21
C THR A 110 26.23 12.23 -0.36
N VAL A 111 27.25 13.06 -0.14
CA VAL A 111 27.12 14.33 0.60
C VAL A 111 26.24 15.30 -0.20
N ALA A 112 26.47 15.41 -1.51
CA ALA A 112 25.66 16.27 -2.38
C ALA A 112 24.19 15.82 -2.41
N SER A 113 23.91 14.52 -2.46
CA SER A 113 22.52 14.02 -2.43
C SER A 113 21.83 14.27 -1.09
N THR A 114 22.54 14.17 0.03
CA THR A 114 21.96 14.50 1.35
C THR A 114 21.69 15.99 1.46
N SER A 115 22.64 16.85 1.07
CA SER A 115 22.44 18.31 1.10
C SER A 115 21.33 18.77 0.15
N GLN A 116 21.15 18.10 -0.99
CA GLN A 116 20.03 18.37 -1.88
C GLN A 116 18.69 18.05 -1.21
N ALA A 117 18.57 16.89 -0.55
CA ALA A 117 17.35 16.51 0.15
C ALA A 117 17.04 17.47 1.32
N ASP A 118 18.04 17.91 2.07
CA ASP A 118 17.87 18.89 3.14
C ASP A 118 17.34 20.23 2.60
N ASN A 119 17.84 20.69 1.45
CA ASN A 119 17.40 21.95 0.85
C ASN A 119 15.94 21.93 0.38
N VAL A 120 15.37 20.77 0.05
CA VAL A 120 13.96 20.66 -0.39
C VAL A 120 12.98 20.93 0.76
N ILE A 121 13.40 20.76 2.01
CA ILE A 121 12.56 21.03 3.19
C ILE A 121 12.66 22.48 3.66
N ILE A 122 13.79 23.13 3.36
CA ILE A 122 14.10 24.50 3.84
C ILE A 122 13.61 25.57 2.84
N ALA A 123 13.39 25.20 1.58
CA ALA A 123 12.89 26.08 0.51
C ALA A 123 11.35 26.18 0.51
#